data_AF-A0ABD3JWN4-F1
#
_entry.id   AF-A0ABD3JWN4-F1
#
_cell.length_a   1.000
_cell.length_b   1.000
_cell.length_c   1.000
_cell.angle_alpha   90.00
_cell.angle_beta   90.00
_cell.angle_gamma   90.00
#
_symmetry.space_group_name_H-M   'P 1'
#
loop_
_entity.id
_entity.type
_entity.pdbx_description
1 polymer ?
#
loop_
_entity_poly.entity_id
_entity_poly.type
_entity_poly.pdbx_seq_one_letter_code
_entity_poly.pdbx_strand_id
1 'polypeptide(L)'
;MLQLGRILCARGFSITILHTNFNAPDPSSHPHFTFRSIGDSFDRSEAPPSDIPGLLLLLNTRCASPFEERLQEMMSSPGGDSVPVACLISDSLFSFACDVAERLKVHALVLPVGSTTSLYVYTILPILN
;
A
#
# COMPACT_ATOMS: atom_id res chain seq x y z
N MET A 1 -6.66 -7.26 0.11
CA MET A 1 -6.73 -5.95 0.79
C MET A 1 -8.15 -5.46 1.07
N LEU A 2 -9.02 -5.27 0.07
CA LEU A 2 -10.36 -4.66 0.29
C LEU A 2 -11.27 -5.44 1.25
N GLN A 3 -11.25 -6.77 1.23
CA GLN A 3 -12.01 -7.59 2.19
C GLN A 3 -11.55 -7.39 3.65
N LEU A 4 -10.24 -7.26 3.87
CA LEU A 4 -9.69 -6.95 5.19
C LEU A 4 -10.13 -5.54 5.63
N GLY A 5 -10.03 -4.56 4.72
CA GLY A 5 -10.51 -3.20 4.98
C GLY A 5 -11.97 -3.20 5.44
N ARG A 6 -12.84 -4.01 4.80
CA ARG A 6 -14.26 -4.12 5.18
C ARG A 6 -14.45 -4.63 6.60
N ILE A 7 -13.68 -5.65 6.97
CA ILE A 7 -13.70 -6.23 8.31
C ILE A 7 -13.24 -5.19 9.36
N LEU A 8 -12.23 -4.38 9.04
CA LEU A 8 -11.75 -3.32 9.93
C LEU A 8 -12.76 -2.17 10.05
N CYS A 9 -13.39 -1.76 8.94
CA CYS A 9 -14.49 -0.78 8.98
C CYS A 9 -15.65 -1.25 9.87
N ALA A 10 -16.04 -2.53 9.76
CA ALA A 10 -17.07 -3.10 10.63
C ALA A 10 -16.68 -3.11 12.13
N ARG A 11 -15.39 -2.97 12.44
CA ARG A 11 -14.86 -2.81 13.81
C ARG A 11 -14.64 -1.35 14.23
N GLY A 12 -15.08 -0.39 13.43
CA GLY A 12 -15.01 1.04 13.75
C GLY A 12 -13.76 1.77 13.26
N PHE A 13 -12.92 1.13 12.45
CA PHE A 13 -11.77 1.82 11.84
C PHE A 13 -12.19 2.61 10.60
N SER A 14 -11.72 3.85 10.50
CA SER A 14 -11.73 4.58 9.23
C SER A 14 -10.61 4.05 8.34
N ILE A 15 -10.93 3.70 7.10
CA ILE A 15 -9.97 3.11 6.15
C ILE A 15 -9.80 4.04 4.96
N THR A 16 -8.56 4.42 4.71
CA THR A 16 -8.14 5.09 3.48
C THR A 16 -7.27 4.15 2.65
N ILE A 17 -7.62 3.97 1.38
CA ILE A 17 -6.86 3.18 0.41
C ILE A 17 -6.01 4.13 -0.43
N LEU A 18 -4.70 4.10 -0.19
CA LEU A 18 -3.72 4.66 -1.12
C LEU A 18 -3.58 3.67 -2.28
N HIS A 19 -3.77 4.14 -3.51
CA HIS A 19 -3.69 3.27 -4.70
C HIS A 19 -2.90 3.93 -5.83
N THR A 20 -2.33 3.08 -6.67
CA THR A 20 -1.75 3.48 -7.95
C THR A 20 -2.84 3.73 -8.98
N ASN A 21 -2.52 4.47 -10.04
CA ASN A 21 -3.37 4.63 -11.21
C ASN A 21 -3.40 3.35 -12.06
N PHE A 22 -2.34 2.55 -12.02
CA PHE A 22 -2.24 1.28 -12.75
C PHE A 22 -3.34 0.26 -12.35
N ASN A 23 -3.67 0.20 -11.06
CA ASN A 23 -4.70 -0.70 -10.52
C ASN A 23 -5.67 0.07 -9.62
N ALA A 24 -6.25 1.14 -10.17
CA ALA A 24 -7.21 1.97 -9.45
C ALA A 24 -8.49 1.18 -9.18
N PRO A 25 -8.90 1.01 -7.91
CA PRO A 25 -10.18 0.40 -7.57
C PRO A 25 -11.32 1.34 -7.93
N ASP A 26 -12.50 0.78 -8.23
CA ASP A 26 -13.72 1.57 -8.37
C ASP A 26 -14.25 2.00 -6.98
N PRO A 27 -14.27 3.31 -6.66
CA PRO A 27 -14.75 3.80 -5.38
C PRO A 27 -16.25 3.57 -5.18
N SER A 28 -17.04 3.55 -6.26
CA SER A 28 -18.50 3.40 -6.16
C SER A 28 -18.91 2.01 -5.63
N SER A 29 -18.09 1.01 -5.92
CA SER A 29 -18.22 -0.34 -5.38
C SER A 29 -17.84 -0.46 -3.89
N HIS A 30 -17.20 0.56 -3.31
CA HIS A 30 -16.64 0.52 -1.94
C HIS A 30 -16.85 1.82 -1.15
N PRO A 31 -18.11 2.27 -0.94
CA PRO A 31 -18.42 3.59 -0.40
C PRO A 31 -18.00 3.82 1.06
N HIS A 32 -17.58 2.77 1.76
CA HIS A 32 -17.13 2.80 3.16
C HIS A 32 -15.63 3.11 3.29
N PHE A 33 -14.91 3.22 2.18
CA PHE A 33 -13.50 3.61 2.15
C PHE A 33 -13.32 5.01 1.57
N THR A 34 -12.28 5.69 2.03
CA THR A 34 -11.73 6.84 1.32
C THR A 34 -10.67 6.35 0.34
N PHE A 35 -10.67 6.86 -0.89
CA PHE A 35 -9.65 6.52 -1.89
C PHE A 35 -8.78 7.74 -2.18
N ARG A 36 -7.47 7.52 -2.27
CA ARG A 36 -6.48 8.54 -2.62
C ARG A 36 -5.52 7.93 -3.65
N SER A 37 -5.47 8.52 -4.83
CA SER A 37 -4.43 8.17 -5.78
C SER A 37 -3.08 8.73 -5.30
N ILE A 38 -2.03 7.91 -5.41
CA ILE A 38 -0.67 8.39 -5.18
C ILE A 38 -0.16 9.24 -6.35
N GLY A 39 -0.93 9.37 -7.44
CA GLY A 39 -0.58 10.25 -8.55
C GLY A 39 0.66 9.77 -9.31
N ASP A 40 0.88 8.46 -9.35
CA ASP A 40 1.90 7.85 -10.16
C ASP A 40 1.61 8.12 -11.64
N SER A 41 2.55 8.80 -12.31
CA SER A 41 2.55 8.98 -13.76
C SER A 41 3.15 7.72 -14.37
N PHE A 42 2.33 6.68 -14.47
CA PHE A 42 2.71 5.43 -15.10
C PHE A 42 2.00 5.28 -16.43
N ASP A 43 2.74 5.27 -17.54
CA ASP A 43 2.19 4.81 -18.80
C ASP A 43 2.21 3.28 -18.82
N ARG A 44 1.08 2.68 -19.18
CA ARG A 44 0.91 1.22 -19.26
C ARG A 44 1.83 0.58 -20.30
N SER A 45 2.41 1.39 -21.18
CA SER A 45 3.43 0.99 -22.15
C SER A 45 4.81 0.71 -21.53
N GLU A 46 5.13 1.29 -20.36
CA GLU A 46 6.47 1.22 -19.75
C GLU A 46 6.76 -0.11 -19.05
N ALA A 47 5.74 -0.79 -18.55
CA ALA A 47 5.84 -2.18 -18.10
C ALA A 47 4.53 -2.90 -18.41
N PRO A 48 4.52 -3.79 -19.41
CA PRO A 48 3.32 -4.53 -19.75
C PRO A 48 2.94 -5.45 -18.58
N PRO A 49 1.65 -5.73 -18.35
CA PRO A 49 1.21 -6.63 -17.28
C PRO A 49 1.79 -8.06 -17.37
N SER A 50 2.35 -8.43 -18.52
CA SER A 50 3.03 -9.71 -18.73
C SER A 50 4.41 -9.78 -18.09
N ASP A 51 5.07 -8.64 -17.85
CA ASP A 51 6.37 -8.55 -17.17
C ASP A 51 6.17 -8.14 -15.70
N ILE A 52 5.69 -9.09 -14.90
CA ILE A 52 5.40 -8.87 -13.48
C ILE A 52 6.65 -8.42 -12.70
N PRO A 53 7.85 -9.04 -12.86
CA PRO A 53 9.05 -8.58 -12.16
C PRO A 53 9.44 -7.14 -12.52
N GLY A 54 9.43 -6.79 -13.81
CA GLY A 54 9.73 -5.43 -14.27
C GLY A 54 8.73 -4.41 -13.74
N LEU A 55 7.44 -4.73 -13.79
CA LEU A 55 6.37 -3.89 -13.23
C LEU A 55 6.55 -3.66 -11.72
N LEU A 56 6.85 -4.70 -10.95
CA LEU A 56 7.07 -4.59 -9.50
C LEU A 56 8.29 -3.74 -9.16
N LEU A 57 9.40 -3.91 -9.87
CA LEU A 57 10.60 -3.09 -9.70
C LEU A 57 10.29 -1.61 -9.97
N LEU A 58 9.55 -1.34 -11.04
CA LEU A 58 9.19 0.00 -11.45
C LEU A 58 8.25 0.68 -10.46
N LEU A 59 7.23 -0.05 -9.99
CA LEU A 59 6.33 0.41 -8.93
C LEU A 59 7.10 0.72 -7.64
N ASN A 60 8.00 -0.18 -7.22
CA ASN A 60 8.76 0.04 -5.99
C ASN A 60 9.71 1.23 -6.07
N THR A 61 10.26 1.51 -7.26
CA THR A 61 11.17 2.63 -7.47
C THR A 61 10.44 3.97 -7.55
N ARG A 62 9.33 4.03 -8.31
CA ARG A 62 8.64 5.30 -8.60
C ARG A 62 7.57 5.68 -7.60
N CYS A 63 6.95 4.71 -6.92
CA CYS A 63 5.83 4.99 -6.04
C CYS A 63 6.25 5.40 -4.62
N ALA A 64 7.51 5.18 -4.23
CA ALA A 64 7.96 5.42 -2.86
C ALA A 64 7.79 6.89 -2.42
N SER A 65 8.35 7.83 -3.18
CA SER A 65 8.23 9.28 -2.89
C SER A 65 6.78 9.77 -2.90
N PRO A 66 5.99 9.56 -3.97
CA PRO A 66 4.62 10.06 -3.99
C PRO A 66 3.74 9.39 -2.93
N PHE A 67 4.00 8.14 -2.58
CA PHE A 67 3.30 7.48 -1.48
C PHE A 67 3.61 8.13 -0.12
N GLU A 68 4.90 8.42 0.15
CA GLU A 68 5.34 9.09 1.38
C GLU A 68 4.73 10.49 1.50
N GLU A 69 4.75 11.27 0.43
CA GLU A 69 4.14 12.60 0.38
C GLU A 69 2.65 12.54 0.74
N ARG A 70 1.89 11.61 0.14
CA ARG A 70 0.45 11.47 0.41
C ARG A 70 0.15 11.00 1.83
N LEU A 71 0.96 10.08 2.36
CA LEU A 71 0.81 9.63 3.74
C LEU A 71 1.11 10.78 4.71
N GLN A 72 2.15 11.56 4.45
CA GLN A 72 2.51 12.73 5.27
C GLN A 72 1.44 13.82 5.21
N GLU A 73 0.87 14.11 4.03
CA GLU A 73 -0.26 15.04 3.87
C GLU A 73 -1.46 14.61 4.72
N MET A 74 -1.78 13.31 4.72
CA MET A 74 -2.87 12.77 5.53
C MET A 74 -2.61 12.91 7.03
N MET A 75 -1.37 12.72 7.46
CA MET A 75 -0.97 12.88 8.86
C MET A 75 -0.92 14.35 9.31
N SER A 76 -0.71 15.28 8.37
CA SER A 76 -0.48 16.70 8.66
C SER A 76 -1.75 17.56 8.53
N SER A 77 -2.91 16.98 8.21
CA SER A 77 -4.13 17.73 7.91
C SER A 77 -4.57 18.60 9.10
N PRO A 78 -4.55 19.95 8.95
CA PRO A 78 -4.80 20.90 10.04
C PRO A 78 -6.31 21.10 10.23
N GLY A 79 -6.92 20.20 10.98
CA GLY A 79 -8.27 20.36 11.52
C GLY A 79 -8.35 19.58 12.81
N GLY A 80 -8.84 20.19 13.89
CA GLY A 80 -8.83 19.64 15.26
C GLY A 80 -9.57 18.32 15.47
N ASP A 81 -10.13 17.73 14.41
CA ASP A 81 -10.80 16.42 14.37
C ASP A 81 -10.06 15.37 13.50
N SER A 82 -8.82 15.65 13.05
CA SER A 82 -8.07 14.67 12.24
C SER A 82 -7.70 13.45 13.08
N VAL A 83 -8.40 12.34 12.83
CA VAL A 83 -8.08 11.04 13.44
C VAL A 83 -6.66 10.65 13.01
N PRO A 84 -5.72 10.46 13.95
CA PRO A 84 -4.34 10.12 13.61
C PRO A 84 -4.28 8.79 12.87
N VAL A 85 -3.36 8.69 11.91
CA VAL A 85 -3.11 7.42 11.20
C VAL A 85 -2.55 6.42 12.19
N ALA A 86 -3.38 5.45 12.59
CA ALA A 86 -3.00 4.45 13.59
C ALA A 86 -2.03 3.39 13.05
N CYS A 87 -2.20 3.00 11.77
CA CYS A 87 -1.43 1.92 11.15
C CYS A 87 -1.48 2.00 9.62
N LEU A 88 -0.35 1.73 8.97
CA LEU A 88 -0.24 1.43 7.56
C LEU A 88 -0.32 -0.09 7.37
N ILE A 89 -1.22 -0.55 6.50
CA ILE A 89 -1.28 -1.96 6.08
C ILE A 89 -0.88 -2.04 4.61
N SER A 90 0.26 -2.67 4.33
CA SER A 90 0.79 -2.81 2.98
C SER A 90 0.82 -4.25 2.52
N ASP A 91 0.88 -4.42 1.21
CA ASP A 91 1.12 -5.70 0.56
C ASP A 91 2.64 -5.93 0.46
N SER A 92 3.10 -7.17 0.66
CA SER A 92 4.53 -7.51 0.69
C SER A 92 5.28 -7.23 -0.61
N LEU A 93 4.59 -7.05 -1.73
CA LEU A 93 5.19 -6.69 -3.01
C LEU A 93 5.63 -5.22 -3.07
N PHE A 94 5.14 -4.37 -2.17
CA PHE A 94 5.55 -2.97 -2.06
C PHE A 94 6.56 -2.80 -0.92
N SER A 95 7.80 -3.23 -1.15
CA SER A 95 8.86 -3.23 -0.13
C SER A 95 9.16 -1.85 0.43
N PHE A 96 9.01 -0.78 -0.36
CA PHE A 96 9.23 0.59 0.11
C PHE A 96 8.28 1.03 1.23
N ALA A 97 7.11 0.40 1.36
CA ALA A 97 6.07 0.87 2.27
C ALA A 97 6.50 0.78 3.75
N CYS A 98 7.30 -0.23 4.10
CA CYS A 98 7.87 -0.36 5.44
C CYS A 98 8.85 0.78 5.75
N ASP A 99 9.76 1.08 4.82
CA ASP A 99 10.76 2.13 5.00
C ASP A 99 10.10 3.50 5.14
N VAL A 100 9.04 3.76 4.35
CA VAL A 100 8.22 4.98 4.49
C VAL A 100 7.56 5.06 5.87
N ALA A 101 6.93 3.97 6.31
CA ALA A 101 6.27 3.93 7.61
C ALA A 101 7.25 4.18 8.77
N GLU A 102 8.47 3.63 8.68
CA GLU A 102 9.52 3.86 9.66
C GLU A 102 9.94 5.34 9.70
N ARG A 103 10.20 5.95 8.53
CA ARG A 103 10.54 7.38 8.44
C ARG A 103 9.46 8.29 9.02
N LEU A 104 8.20 7.98 8.75
CA LEU A 104 7.04 8.75 9.23
C LEU A 104 6.59 8.34 10.64
N LYS A 105 7.25 7.37 11.27
CA LYS A 105 6.92 6.85 12.61
C LYS A 105 5.48 6.35 12.74
N VAL A 106 5.00 5.64 11.72
CA VAL A 106 3.68 5.00 11.68
C VAL A 106 3.87 3.49 11.85
N HIS A 107 2.99 2.85 12.64
CA HIS A 107 3.00 1.39 12.73
C HIS A 107 2.70 0.76 11.36
N ALA A 108 3.45 -0.25 10.95
CA ALA A 108 3.24 -0.95 9.68
C ALA A 108 2.91 -2.43 9.91
N LEU A 109 1.96 -2.94 9.12
CA LEU A 109 1.62 -4.36 9.06
C LEU A 109 1.67 -4.82 7.59
N VAL A 110 2.59 -5.74 7.31
CA VAL A 110 2.79 -6.27 5.96
C VAL A 110 1.96 -7.54 5.78
N LEU A 111 1.18 -7.59 4.71
CA LEU A 111 0.41 -8.75 4.32
C LEU A 111 1.11 -9.47 3.17
N PRO A 112 1.53 -10.73 3.37
CA PRO A 112 2.20 -11.49 2.33
C PRO A 112 1.24 -11.85 1.20
N VAL A 113 1.74 -11.70 -0.03
CA VAL A 113 1.02 -12.16 -1.22
C VAL A 113 1.37 -13.62 -1.47
N GLY A 114 0.34 -14.46 -1.49
CA GLY A 114 0.47 -15.89 -1.78
C GLY A 114 0.00 -16.76 -0.63
N SER A 115 0.32 -18.05 -0.72
CA SER A 115 0.01 -19.01 0.33
C SER A 115 0.95 -18.85 1.51
N THR A 116 0.56 -19.38 2.67
CA THR A 116 1.46 -19.49 3.84
C THR A 116 2.76 -20.25 3.49
N THR A 117 2.72 -21.17 2.53
CA THR A 117 3.90 -21.90 2.05
C THR A 117 4.87 -21.03 1.25
N SER A 118 4.40 -20.08 0.43
CA SER A 118 5.31 -19.18 -0.29
C SER A 118 6.03 -18.24 0.67
N LEU A 119 5.35 -17.76 1.71
CA LEU A 119 5.97 -16.98 2.78
C LEU A 119 7.13 -17.75 3.44
N TYR A 120 6.91 -19.03 3.76
CA TYR A 120 7.95 -19.86 4.37
C TYR A 120 9.19 -20.00 3.48
N VAL A 121 8.99 -20.12 2.16
CA VAL A 121 10.12 -20.16 1.20
C VAL A 121 10.89 -18.84 1.21
N TYR A 122 10.20 -17.70 1.26
CA TYR A 122 10.87 -16.39 1.35
C TYR A 122 11.68 -16.21 2.64
N THR A 123 11.25 -16.78 3.78
CA THR A 123 11.98 -16.65 5.04
C THR A 123 13.23 -17.53 5.11
N ILE A 124 13.27 -18.65 4.35
CA ILE A 124 14.44 -19.55 4.30
C ILE A 124 15.42 -19.20 3.16
N LEU A 125 14.97 -18.48 2.12
CA LEU A 125 15.82 -18.09 0.99
C LEU A 125 17.12 -17.36 1.38
N PRO A 126 17.13 -16.38 2.32
CA PRO A 126 18.38 -15.73 2.73
C PRO A 126 19.32 -16.64 3.54
N ILE A 127 18.87 -17.83 3.96
CA ILE A 127 19.70 -18.84 4.64
C ILE A 127 20.37 -19.77 3.62
N LEU A 128 19.85 -19.81 2.38
CA LEU A 128 20.32 -20.69 1.29
C LEU A 128 21.34 -20.02 0.36
N ASN A 129 21.57 -18.71 0.50
CA ASN A 129 22.61 -17.93 -0.19
C ASN A 129 23.75 -17.58 0.77
#